data_AF-A0A957IHT0-F1
#
_entry.id   AF-A0A957IHT0-F1
#
_cell.length_a   1.000
_cell.length_b   1.000
_cell.length_c   1.000
_cell.angle_alpha   90.00
_cell.angle_beta   90.00
_cell.angle_gamma   90.00
#
_symmetry.space_group_name_H-M   'P 1'
#
loop_
_entity.id
_entity.type
_entity.pdbx_description
1 polymer ?
#
loop_
_entity_poly.entity_id
_entity_poly.type
_entity_poly.pdbx_seq_one_letter_code
_entity_poly.pdbx_strand_id
1 'polypeptide(L)'
;LGYILKSGKNRMTAYWNLFYRALIRDWRRGRAKFFQHYLRWQHVVPTRFSNFYFMHVVSSYATQLYYPQTFPGEAILFYSTLENDGDKSLGWSGLPEAGLKMYEVESTHLGILKRPYIDQVAAELKEHLEPFA
;
A
#
# COMPACT_ATOMS: atom_id res chain seq x y z
N LEU A 1 -0.55 -35.48 -45.24
CA LEU A 1 -1.72 -35.54 -44.32
C LEU A 1 -1.39 -35.26 -42.84
N GLY A 2 -0.26 -35.71 -42.29
CA GLY A 2 0.09 -35.49 -40.87
C GLY A 2 0.40 -34.03 -40.44
N TYR A 3 0.88 -33.18 -41.35
CA TYR A 3 1.25 -31.79 -41.04
C TYR A 3 0.03 -30.87 -40.79
N ILE A 4 -1.08 -31.13 -41.51
CA ILE A 4 -2.34 -30.38 -41.39
C ILE A 4 -3.05 -30.72 -40.06
N LEU A 5 -3.02 -31.98 -39.65
CA LEU A 5 -3.59 -32.45 -38.37
C LEU A 5 -2.80 -31.94 -37.15
N LYS A 6 -1.46 -31.84 -37.24
CA LYS A 6 -0.62 -31.22 -36.19
C LYS A 6 -0.86 -29.72 -36.06
N SER A 7 -1.06 -29.01 -37.18
CA SER A 7 -1.41 -27.58 -37.22
C SER A 7 -2.78 -27.29 -36.59
N GLY A 8 -3.78 -28.15 -36.85
CA GLY A 8 -5.12 -28.05 -36.25
C GLY A 8 -5.12 -28.24 -34.73
N LYS A 9 -4.40 -29.24 -34.21
CA LYS A 9 -4.26 -29.46 -32.75
C LYS A 9 -3.59 -28.28 -32.06
N ASN A 10 -2.49 -27.75 -32.61
CA ASN A 10 -1.79 -26.61 -32.01
C ASN A 10 -2.63 -25.33 -31.99
N ARG A 11 -3.46 -25.11 -33.02
CA ARG A 11 -4.42 -24.00 -33.06
C ARG A 11 -5.52 -24.15 -32.01
N MET A 12 -6.10 -25.34 -31.85
CA MET A 12 -7.14 -25.59 -30.84
C MET A 12 -6.62 -25.38 -29.42
N THR A 13 -5.38 -25.81 -29.12
CA THR A 13 -4.75 -25.55 -27.81
C THR A 13 -4.50 -24.06 -27.59
N ALA A 14 -4.12 -23.31 -28.63
CA ALA A 14 -3.94 -21.86 -28.54
C ALA A 14 -5.26 -21.11 -28.28
N TYR A 15 -6.33 -21.47 -29.01
CA TYR A 15 -7.67 -20.91 -28.76
C TYR A 15 -8.18 -21.24 -27.37
N TRP A 16 -7.97 -22.48 -26.91
CA TRP A 16 -8.34 -22.89 -25.55
C TRP A 16 -7.61 -22.08 -24.48
N ASN A 17 -6.31 -21.85 -24.64
CA ASN A 17 -5.51 -21.03 -23.72
C ASN A 17 -5.95 -19.56 -23.70
N LEU A 18 -6.26 -18.98 -24.86
CA LEU A 18 -6.77 -17.60 -24.95
C LEU A 18 -8.16 -17.48 -24.31
N PHE A 19 -9.04 -18.45 -24.58
CA PHE A 19 -10.36 -18.52 -23.97
C PHE A 19 -10.27 -18.67 -22.45
N TYR A 20 -9.46 -19.60 -21.94
CA TYR A 20 -9.26 -19.82 -20.52
C TYR A 20 -8.67 -18.59 -19.81
N ARG A 21 -7.71 -17.89 -20.44
CA ARG A 21 -7.16 -16.63 -19.93
C ARG A 21 -8.21 -15.51 -19.90
N ALA A 22 -9.05 -15.39 -20.93
CA ALA A 22 -10.15 -14.42 -20.95
C ALA A 22 -11.19 -14.74 -19.86
N LEU A 23 -11.56 -16.01 -19.72
CA LEU A 23 -12.53 -16.47 -18.74
C LEU A 23 -12.04 -16.26 -17.30
N ILE A 24 -10.76 -16.53 -17.02
CA ILE A 24 -10.13 -16.19 -15.73
C ILE A 24 -10.13 -14.68 -15.48
N ARG A 25 -9.80 -13.86 -16.48
CA ARG A 25 -9.79 -12.40 -16.35
C ARG A 25 -11.17 -11.87 -16.02
N ASP A 26 -12.20 -12.36 -16.71
CA ASP A 26 -13.57 -11.92 -16.53
C ASP A 26 -14.15 -12.47 -15.21
N TRP A 27 -13.77 -13.68 -14.79
CA TRP A 27 -14.08 -14.21 -13.46
C TRP A 27 -13.45 -13.39 -12.33
N ARG A 28 -12.18 -12.95 -12.47
CA ARG A 28 -11.54 -12.05 -11.50
C ARG A 28 -12.27 -10.72 -11.37
N ARG A 29 -12.69 -10.13 -12.50
CA ARG A 29 -13.47 -8.88 -12.52
C ARG A 29 -14.85 -9.05 -11.90
N GLY A 30 -15.56 -10.13 -12.24
CA GLY A 30 -16.87 -10.45 -11.66
C GLY A 30 -16.80 -10.69 -10.15
N ARG A 31 -15.80 -11.46 -9.70
CA ARG A 31 -15.54 -11.70 -8.29
C ARG A 31 -15.21 -10.42 -7.52
N ALA A 32 -14.42 -9.52 -8.08
CA ALA A 32 -14.11 -8.23 -7.45
C ALA A 32 -15.38 -7.38 -7.25
N LYS A 33 -16.24 -7.28 -8.27
CA LYS A 33 -17.51 -6.55 -8.16
C LYS A 33 -18.47 -7.20 -7.16
N PHE A 34 -18.57 -8.54 -7.18
CA PHE A 34 -19.37 -9.29 -6.20
C PHE A 34 -18.88 -9.06 -4.77
N PHE A 35 -17.57 -9.13 -4.53
CA PHE A 35 -16.97 -8.84 -3.22
C PHE A 35 -17.23 -7.39 -2.78
N GLN A 36 -17.09 -6.41 -3.67
CA GLN A 36 -17.41 -5.01 -3.37
C GLN A 36 -18.88 -4.83 -2.97
N HIS A 37 -19.80 -5.49 -3.69
CA HIS A 37 -21.23 -5.41 -3.37
C HIS A 37 -21.57 -6.12 -2.05
N TYR A 38 -20.98 -7.29 -1.81
CA TYR A 38 -21.10 -8.04 -0.56
C TYR A 38 -20.60 -7.25 0.65
N LEU A 39 -19.46 -6.58 0.52
CA LEU A 39 -18.87 -5.74 1.58
C LEU A 39 -19.68 -4.47 1.85
N ARG A 40 -20.37 -3.93 0.84
CA ARG A 40 -21.31 -2.81 1.03
C ARG A 40 -22.55 -3.23 1.82
N TRP A 41 -22.88 -4.53 1.86
CA TRP A 41 -24.08 -5.07 2.49
C TRP A 41 -23.84 -5.65 3.89
N GLN A 42 -22.61 -6.08 4.23
CA GLN A 42 -22.25 -6.53 5.58
C GLN A 42 -21.35 -5.55 6.33
N HIS A 43 -21.75 -5.19 7.56
CA HIS A 43 -20.98 -4.33 8.47
C HIS A 43 -19.76 -5.01 9.10
N VAL A 44 -19.59 -6.33 8.92
CA VAL A 44 -18.51 -7.09 9.57
C VAL A 44 -17.71 -7.82 8.49
N VAL A 45 -16.50 -7.33 8.23
CA VAL A 45 -15.56 -7.96 7.32
C VAL A 45 -14.98 -9.19 8.01
N PRO A 46 -15.06 -10.41 7.42
CA PRO A 46 -14.43 -11.58 7.99
C PRO A 46 -12.94 -11.32 8.23
N THR A 47 -12.42 -11.75 9.40
CA THR A 47 -11.04 -11.44 9.86
C THR A 47 -9.96 -11.80 8.83
N ARG A 48 -10.18 -12.85 8.02
CA ARG A 48 -9.27 -13.24 6.93
C ARG A 48 -9.11 -12.21 5.80
N PHE A 49 -10.03 -11.25 5.70
CA PHE A 49 -10.04 -10.19 4.69
C PHE A 49 -9.92 -8.79 5.29
N SER A 50 -9.80 -8.66 6.61
CA SER A 50 -9.71 -7.34 7.27
C SER A 50 -8.53 -6.52 6.76
N ASN A 51 -7.37 -7.15 6.59
CA ASN A 51 -6.16 -6.47 6.14
C ASN A 51 -6.31 -5.98 4.68
N PHE A 52 -6.87 -6.82 3.80
CA PHE A 52 -7.18 -6.43 2.42
C PHE A 52 -8.20 -5.28 2.37
N TYR A 53 -9.24 -5.35 3.19
CA TYR A 53 -10.28 -4.33 3.25
C TYR A 53 -9.76 -2.99 3.75
N PHE A 54 -8.99 -3.01 4.85
CA PHE A 54 -8.36 -1.81 5.40
C PHE A 54 -7.43 -1.16 4.38
N MET A 55 -6.50 -1.93 3.78
CA MET A 55 -5.51 -1.40 2.84
C MET A 55 -6.13 -0.92 1.53
N HIS A 56 -7.06 -1.69 0.93
CA HIS A 56 -7.50 -1.43 -0.44
C HIS A 56 -8.84 -0.70 -0.55
N VAL A 57 -9.71 -0.79 0.46
CA VAL A 57 -11.07 -0.22 0.38
C VAL A 57 -11.18 1.04 1.23
N VAL A 58 -10.70 1.01 2.47
CA VAL A 58 -10.83 2.15 3.39
C VAL A 58 -9.66 3.11 3.26
N SER A 59 -8.43 2.62 3.38
CA SER A 59 -7.23 3.46 3.41
C SER A 59 -7.01 4.20 2.08
N SER A 60 -7.19 3.53 0.94
CA SER A 60 -7.02 4.16 -0.38
C SER A 60 -7.98 5.33 -0.60
N TYR A 61 -9.26 5.15 -0.26
CA TYR A 61 -10.28 6.19 -0.42
C TYR A 61 -10.12 7.31 0.61
N ALA A 62 -9.86 6.97 1.87
CA ALA A 62 -9.60 7.96 2.92
C ALA A 62 -8.37 8.82 2.60
N THR A 63 -7.29 8.22 2.12
CA THR A 63 -6.06 8.94 1.74
C THR A 63 -6.31 9.89 0.56
N GLN A 64 -7.17 9.53 -0.39
CA GLN A 64 -7.50 10.39 -1.53
C GLN A 64 -8.38 11.59 -1.16
N LEU A 65 -9.21 11.46 -0.12
CA LEU A 65 -10.10 12.52 0.33
C LEU A 65 -9.52 13.40 1.44
N TYR A 66 -8.48 12.91 2.14
CA TYR A 66 -7.88 13.62 3.24
C TYR A 66 -6.91 14.69 2.72
N TYR A 67 -7.27 15.95 2.94
CA TYR A 67 -6.38 17.09 2.75
C TYR A 67 -5.81 17.51 4.10
N PRO A 68 -4.48 17.36 4.33
CA PRO A 68 -3.85 17.77 5.58
C PRO A 68 -4.09 19.25 5.87
N GLN A 69 -4.43 19.56 7.12
CA GLN A 69 -4.55 20.93 7.62
C GLN A 69 -3.28 21.32 8.37
N THR A 70 -3.07 22.62 8.60
CA THR A 70 -1.97 23.07 9.45
C THR A 70 -2.17 22.58 10.88
N PHE A 71 -1.06 22.28 11.55
CA PHE A 71 -1.02 21.79 12.91
C PHE A 71 -0.24 22.80 13.76
N PRO A 72 -0.80 23.36 14.84
CA PRO A 72 -0.14 24.42 15.59
C PRO A 72 1.11 23.94 16.35
N GLY A 73 1.25 22.63 16.55
CA GLY A 73 2.37 22.05 17.28
C GLY A 73 3.59 21.74 16.43
N GLU A 74 4.61 21.21 17.09
CA GLU A 74 5.80 20.66 16.45
C GLU A 74 5.53 19.23 16.02
N ALA A 75 6.08 18.82 14.87
CA ALA A 75 6.04 17.44 14.42
C ALA A 75 7.46 16.91 14.18
N ILE A 76 7.61 15.59 14.36
CA ILE A 76 8.85 14.87 14.11
C ILE A 76 8.58 13.86 12.99
N LEU A 77 9.41 13.90 11.96
CA LEU A 77 9.34 12.99 10.82
C LEU A 77 10.62 12.15 10.73
N PHE A 78 10.48 10.86 10.97
CA PHE A 78 11.49 9.87 10.61
C PHE A 78 11.23 9.41 9.18
N TYR A 79 12.23 9.48 8.31
CA TYR A 79 12.04 9.11 6.91
C TYR A 79 13.20 8.27 6.36
N SER A 80 12.83 7.34 5.48
CA SER A 80 13.74 6.42 4.81
C SER A 80 14.41 7.08 3.61
N THR A 81 15.72 6.90 3.42
CA THR A 81 16.45 7.55 2.32
C THR A 81 16.66 6.69 1.07
N LEU A 82 16.58 5.34 1.16
CA LEU A 82 16.92 4.46 0.04
C LEU A 82 15.84 4.36 -1.06
N GLU A 83 14.63 4.84 -0.77
CA GLU A 83 13.48 4.81 -1.69
C GLU A 83 12.87 6.20 -1.90
N ASN A 84 13.53 7.25 -1.41
CA ASN A 84 13.00 8.61 -1.47
C ASN A 84 13.77 9.44 -2.51
N ASP A 85 13.25 9.47 -3.73
CA ASP A 85 13.89 10.16 -4.87
C ASP A 85 13.41 11.62 -5.02
N GLY A 86 12.68 12.15 -4.03
CA GLY A 86 11.97 13.43 -4.14
C GLY A 86 12.08 14.32 -2.90
N ASP A 87 10.93 14.86 -2.49
CA ASP A 87 10.83 15.74 -1.33
C ASP A 87 11.16 14.99 -0.03
N LYS A 88 12.24 15.41 0.63
CA LYS A 88 12.66 14.89 1.94
C LYS A 88 11.59 15.06 3.02
N SER A 89 10.76 16.10 2.92
CA SER A 89 9.67 16.35 3.85
C SER A 89 8.43 15.50 3.57
N LEU A 90 8.39 14.72 2.49
CA LEU A 90 7.25 13.88 2.09
C LEU A 90 5.92 14.67 2.00
N GLY A 91 5.99 15.94 1.63
CA GLY A 91 4.84 16.85 1.56
C GLY A 91 4.40 17.45 2.90
N TRP A 92 5.15 17.25 3.99
CA TRP A 92 4.83 17.78 5.31
C TRP A 92 5.40 19.18 5.58
N SER A 93 6.27 19.68 4.69
CA SER A 93 6.82 21.03 4.83
C SER A 93 5.70 22.08 4.95
N GLY A 94 5.78 22.90 5.99
CA GLY A 94 4.82 23.99 6.24
C GLY A 94 3.48 23.57 6.86
N LEU A 95 3.24 22.29 7.16
CA LEU A 95 2.05 21.88 7.90
C LEU A 95 2.18 22.13 9.41
N PRO A 96 3.27 21.74 10.10
CA PRO A 96 3.45 22.04 11.52
C PRO A 96 3.96 23.47 11.69
N GLU A 97 3.17 24.32 12.36
CA GLU A 97 3.45 25.74 12.54
C GLU A 97 4.61 25.98 13.52
N ALA A 98 4.74 25.15 14.55
CA ALA A 98 5.86 25.23 15.49
C ALA A 98 7.14 24.55 14.97
N GLY A 99 7.09 23.97 13.76
CA GLY A 99 8.26 23.40 13.07
C GLY A 99 8.17 21.90 12.82
N LEU A 100 8.93 21.46 11.83
CA LEU A 100 9.09 20.05 11.45
C LEU A 100 10.54 19.62 11.69
N LYS A 101 10.78 18.77 12.69
CA LYS A 101 12.07 18.09 12.90
C LYS A 101 12.14 16.85 12.02
N MET A 102 13.25 16.67 11.30
CA MET A 102 13.42 15.56 10.38
C MET A 102 14.63 14.71 10.76
N TYR A 103 14.44 13.39 10.78
CA TYR A 103 15.47 12.41 11.05
C TYR A 103 15.59 11.44 9.88
N GLU A 104 16.76 11.45 9.26
CA GLU A 104 17.05 10.56 8.13
C GLU A 104 17.44 9.16 8.65
N VAL A 105 16.87 8.12 8.05
CA VAL A 105 17.24 6.74 8.33
C VAL A 105 17.63 6.06 7.02
N GLU A 106 18.86 5.53 6.97
CA GLU A 106 19.41 4.86 5.79
C GLU A 106 18.80 3.45 5.61
N SER A 107 17.53 3.43 5.25
CA SER A 107 16.73 2.22 5.05
C SER A 107 15.70 2.42 3.94
N THR A 108 14.93 1.36 3.65
CA THR A 108 13.71 1.43 2.86
C THR A 108 12.50 1.83 3.72
N HIS A 109 11.34 2.12 3.10
CA HIS A 109 10.13 2.52 3.81
C HIS A 109 9.68 1.47 4.86
N LEU A 110 9.77 0.18 4.53
CA LEU A 110 9.49 -0.89 5.48
C LEU A 110 10.73 -1.30 6.29
N GLY A 111 11.93 -0.97 5.81
CA GLY A 111 13.19 -1.25 6.47
C GLY A 111 13.37 -0.45 7.76
N ILE A 112 12.83 0.78 7.81
CA ILE A 112 12.90 1.66 8.98
C ILE A 112 12.29 1.03 10.24
N LEU A 113 11.32 0.12 10.06
CA LEU A 113 10.62 -0.58 11.14
C LEU A 113 11.31 -1.88 11.57
N LYS A 114 12.47 -2.21 10.99
CA LYS A 114 13.23 -3.44 11.29
C LYS A 114 14.55 -3.10 11.94
N ARG A 115 15.10 -4.07 12.68
CA ARG A 115 16.46 -3.95 13.21
C ARG A 115 17.50 -3.94 12.09
N PRO A 116 18.57 -3.14 12.23
CA PRO A 116 18.90 -2.32 13.41
C PRO A 116 18.21 -0.94 13.45
N TYR A 117 17.60 -0.50 12.36
CA TYR A 117 17.08 0.87 12.18
C TYR A 117 15.98 1.29 13.16
N ILE A 118 15.11 0.35 13.54
CA ILE A 118 14.07 0.62 14.53
C ILE A 118 14.66 0.98 15.91
N ASP A 119 15.86 0.48 16.24
CA ASP A 119 16.52 0.80 17.50
C ASP A 119 17.01 2.27 17.48
N GLN A 120 17.48 2.77 16.34
CA GLN A 120 17.80 4.19 16.14
C GLN A 120 16.55 5.07 16.27
N VAL A 121 15.46 4.71 15.59
CA VAL A 121 14.18 5.46 15.69
C VAL A 121 13.67 5.49 17.12
N ALA A 122 13.77 4.38 17.85
CA ALA A 122 13.33 4.30 19.23
C ALA A 122 14.17 5.19 20.16
N ALA A 123 15.50 5.25 19.96
CA ALA A 123 16.38 6.11 20.75
C ALA A 123 16.01 7.59 20.57
N GLU A 124 15.92 8.05 19.32
CA GLU A 124 15.54 9.43 19.00
C GLU A 124 14.13 9.76 19.50
N LEU A 125 13.16 8.86 19.29
CA LEU A 125 11.79 9.05 19.75
C LEU A 125 11.73 9.19 21.29
N LYS A 126 12.55 8.44 22.03
CA LYS A 126 12.59 8.52 23.49
C LYS A 126 12.97 9.93 23.94
N GLU A 127 13.98 10.55 23.35
CA GLU A 127 14.44 11.90 23.72
C GLU A 127 13.33 12.96 23.61
N HIS A 128 12.43 12.83 22.63
CA HIS A 128 11.29 13.76 22.48
C HIS A 128 10.09 13.42 23.36
N LEU A 129 10.04 12.21 23.92
CA LEU A 129 8.96 11.76 24.81
C LEU A 129 9.31 11.89 26.30
N GLU A 130 10.60 11.99 26.67
CA GLU A 130 11.02 12.20 28.07
C GLU A 130 10.39 13.40 28.79
N PRO A 131 10.04 14.54 28.13
CA PRO A 131 9.35 15.65 28.79
C PRO A 131 7.92 15.32 29.25
N PHE A 132 7.36 14.17 28.83
CA PHE A 132 5.99 13.75 29.07
C PHE A 132 5.88 12.46 29.91
N ALA A 133 7.01 11.90 30.37
CA ALA A 133 7.10 10.70 31.22
C ALA A 133 7.19 11.07 32.70
#